data_AF-K1YN58-F1
#
_entry.id   AF-K1YN58-F1
#
_cell.length_a   1.000
_cell.length_b   1.000
_cell.length_c   1.000
_cell.angle_alpha   90.00
_cell.angle_beta   90.00
_cell.angle_gamma   90.00
#
_symmetry.space_group_name_H-M   'P 1'
#
loop_
_entity.id
_entity.type
_entity.pdbx_description
1 polymer ?
#
loop_
_entity_poly.entity_id
_entity_poly.type
_entity_poly.pdbx_seq_one_letter_code
_entity_poly.pdbx_strand_id
1 'polypeptide(L)'
;MKDAVESILKYIGEDPNREGLLKTPSRVEKSFEFLTKGYKENPIEILKAALFKEDYDEMVVVKDIDLYSLCEHHLLPFHGKAHVAYLPAGKIVGLSKIMRVVEAFSRRLQVQERLTQQIADCIQEALNPLGVAVVVEAYHLCAAMRGVQKQNASMVTSSLLGKFRDRATRQEFMSFIKKG
;
A
#
# COMPACT_ATOMS: atom_id res chain seq x y z
N MET A 1 18.96 15.71 -4.67
CA MET A 1 18.79 14.30 -5.07
C MET A 1 19.73 13.93 -6.22
N LYS A 2 19.75 14.71 -7.31
CA LYS A 2 20.61 14.42 -8.49
C LYS A 2 22.08 14.17 -8.13
N ASP A 3 22.69 15.04 -7.32
CA ASP A 3 24.10 14.91 -6.90
C ASP A 3 24.35 13.63 -6.09
N ALA A 4 23.38 13.20 -5.29
CA ALA A 4 23.45 11.96 -4.53
C ALA A 4 23.40 10.75 -5.47
N VAL A 5 22.55 10.78 -6.51
CA VAL A 5 22.48 9.72 -7.53
C VAL A 5 23.77 9.66 -8.35
N GLU A 6 24.31 10.81 -8.75
CA GLU A 6 25.60 10.86 -9.44
C GLU A 6 26.73 10.30 -8.58
N SER A 7 26.72 10.61 -7.28
CA SER A 7 27.66 10.04 -6.32
C SER A 7 27.50 8.52 -6.21
N ILE A 8 26.27 8.01 -6.14
CA ILE A 8 26.00 6.56 -6.14
C ILE A 8 26.58 5.90 -7.40
N LEU A 9 26.36 6.48 -8.59
CA LEU A 9 26.90 5.96 -9.85
C LEU A 9 28.44 5.86 -9.79
N LYS A 10 29.11 6.91 -9.33
CA LYS A 10 30.57 6.92 -9.13
C LYS A 10 31.01 5.83 -8.13
N TYR A 11 30.31 5.69 -7.00
CA TYR A 11 30.64 4.71 -5.96
C TYR A 11 30.45 3.26 -6.41
N ILE A 12 29.53 2.98 -7.33
CA ILE A 12 29.34 1.63 -7.89
C ILE A 12 30.21 1.36 -9.12
N GLY A 13 31.11 2.27 -9.48
CA GLY A 13 32.07 2.11 -10.58
C GLY A 13 31.52 2.45 -11.98
N GLU A 14 30.39 3.13 -12.07
CA GLU A 14 29.84 3.62 -13.35
C GLU A 14 30.40 4.99 -13.74
N ASP A 15 30.45 5.28 -15.04
CA ASP A 15 30.76 6.61 -15.57
C ASP A 15 29.46 7.40 -15.78
N PRO A 16 29.18 8.45 -14.96
CA PRO A 16 27.95 9.24 -15.11
C PRO A 16 27.85 9.99 -16.44
N ASN A 17 28.95 10.15 -17.18
CA ASN A 17 28.99 10.83 -18.47
C ASN A 17 28.62 9.93 -19.65
N ARG A 18 28.49 8.61 -19.46
CA ARG A 18 28.05 7.74 -20.56
C ARG A 18 26.65 8.10 -21.02
N GLU A 19 26.39 8.00 -22.31
CA GLU A 19 25.15 8.46 -22.96
C GLU A 19 23.87 8.02 -22.22
N GLY A 20 23.84 6.76 -21.77
CA GLY A 20 22.70 6.18 -21.04
C GLY A 20 22.47 6.72 -19.62
N LEU A 21 23.48 7.33 -18.97
CA LEU A 21 23.41 7.81 -17.58
C LEU A 21 23.28 9.33 -17.45
N LEU A 22 23.52 10.10 -18.51
CA LEU A 22 23.43 11.57 -18.49
C LEU A 22 22.10 12.08 -17.89
N LYS A 23 20.99 11.40 -18.16
CA LYS A 23 19.67 11.76 -17.63
C LYS A 23 19.24 10.93 -16.42
N THR A 24 20.03 9.95 -15.98
CA THR A 24 19.68 9.06 -14.86
C THR A 24 19.45 9.82 -13.56
N PRO A 25 20.30 10.75 -13.11
CA PRO A 25 20.04 11.52 -11.88
C PRO A 25 18.67 12.21 -11.85
N SER A 26 18.27 12.83 -12.98
CA SER A 26 16.96 13.48 -13.13
C SER A 26 15.80 12.49 -13.18
N ARG A 27 15.97 11.34 -13.85
CA ARG A 27 14.97 10.27 -13.90
C ARG A 27 14.75 9.63 -12.52
N VAL A 28 15.81 9.39 -11.78
CA VAL A 28 15.75 8.84 -10.42
C VAL A 28 15.08 9.82 -9.46
N GLU A 29 15.42 11.12 -9.51
CA GLU A 29 14.74 12.14 -8.70
C GLU A 29 13.22 12.14 -8.92
N LYS A 30 12.78 12.19 -10.18
CA LYS A 30 11.35 12.12 -10.53
C LYS A 30 10.69 10.82 -10.08
N SER A 31 11.42 9.71 -10.18
CA SER A 31 10.95 8.41 -9.72
C SER A 31 10.71 8.41 -8.21
N PHE A 32 11.68 8.86 -7.41
CA PHE A 32 11.51 8.96 -5.96
C PHE A 32 10.39 9.92 -5.59
N GLU A 33 10.27 11.08 -6.24
CA GLU A 33 9.16 12.00 -6.00
C GLU A 33 7.79 11.31 -6.18
N PHE A 34 7.62 10.53 -7.25
CA PHE A 34 6.39 9.77 -7.48
C PHE A 34 6.21 8.62 -6.48
N LEU A 35 7.26 7.85 -6.21
CA LEU A 35 7.22 6.69 -5.33
C LEU A 35 7.00 7.08 -3.86
N THR A 36 7.31 8.32 -3.48
CA THR A 36 7.11 8.85 -2.13
C THR A 36 6.06 9.97 -2.06
N LYS A 37 5.25 10.17 -3.12
CA LYS A 37 4.24 11.26 -3.17
C LYS A 37 3.22 11.19 -2.05
N GLY A 38 2.97 10.00 -1.51
CA GLY A 38 1.98 9.73 -0.46
C GLY A 38 2.25 10.46 0.86
N TYR A 39 3.48 10.95 1.09
CA TYR A 39 3.77 11.83 2.22
C TYR A 39 3.12 13.23 2.11
N LYS A 40 2.81 13.69 0.89
CA LYS A 40 2.16 14.98 0.63
C LYS A 40 0.63 14.87 0.58
N GLU A 41 0.10 13.67 0.75
CA GLU A 41 -1.33 13.38 0.69
C GLU A 41 -1.92 13.20 2.10
N ASN A 42 -3.18 13.59 2.27
CA ASN A 42 -3.95 13.33 3.49
C ASN A 42 -4.99 12.21 3.23
N PRO A 43 -4.74 10.97 3.69
CA PRO A 43 -5.62 9.83 3.44
C PRO A 43 -7.03 9.98 4.01
N ILE A 44 -7.18 10.65 5.15
CA ILE A 44 -8.50 10.88 5.77
C ILE A 44 -9.33 11.82 4.90
N GLU A 45 -8.74 12.89 4.39
CA GLU A 45 -9.44 13.84 3.51
C GLU A 45 -9.79 13.21 2.15
N ILE A 46 -8.96 12.28 1.66
CA ILE A 46 -9.28 11.48 0.46
C ILE A 46 -10.59 10.71 0.66
N LEU A 47 -10.79 10.06 1.81
CA LEU A 47 -12.02 9.34 2.14
C LEU A 47 -13.20 10.30 2.33
N LYS A 48 -13.01 11.35 3.11
CA LYS A 48 -14.05 12.34 3.42
C LYS A 48 -14.61 13.05 2.19
N ALA A 49 -13.80 13.19 1.14
CA ALA A 49 -14.20 13.85 -0.10
C ALA A 49 -15.29 13.12 -0.90
N ALA A 50 -15.69 11.89 -0.55
CA ALA A 50 -16.79 11.17 -1.20
C ALA A 50 -17.51 10.23 -0.23
N LEU A 51 -17.99 10.79 0.88
CA LEU A 51 -18.88 10.10 1.82
C LEU A 51 -20.33 10.24 1.40
N PHE A 52 -21.06 9.14 1.48
CA PHE A 52 -22.49 9.10 1.21
C PHE A 52 -23.19 8.48 2.40
N LYS A 53 -24.39 8.99 2.70
CA LYS A 53 -25.31 8.32 3.63
C LYS A 53 -26.13 7.35 2.81
N GLU A 54 -26.02 6.08 3.14
CA GLU A 54 -26.77 5.00 2.52
C GLU A 54 -27.18 4.03 3.64
N ASP A 55 -28.41 3.53 3.59
CA ASP A 55 -28.91 2.55 4.54
C ASP A 55 -28.49 1.14 4.09
N TYR A 56 -27.17 0.94 4.03
CA TYR A 56 -26.53 -0.32 3.67
C TYR A 56 -25.68 -0.78 4.84
N ASP A 57 -25.97 -1.97 5.38
CA ASP A 57 -25.38 -2.52 6.60
C ASP A 57 -24.61 -3.83 6.37
N GLU A 58 -24.51 -4.27 5.11
CA GLU A 58 -23.78 -5.46 4.68
C GLU A 58 -22.29 -5.19 4.42
N MET A 59 -21.49 -6.26 4.32
CA MET A 59 -20.04 -6.16 4.10
C MET A 59 -19.70 -5.59 2.72
N VAL A 60 -18.93 -4.49 2.69
CA VAL A 60 -18.34 -3.96 1.46
C VAL A 60 -16.91 -4.46 1.32
N VAL A 61 -16.58 -5.09 0.18
CA VAL A 61 -15.24 -5.61 -0.10
C VAL A 61 -14.67 -5.02 -1.39
N VAL A 62 -13.45 -4.49 -1.30
CA VAL A 62 -12.63 -4.07 -2.44
C VAL A 62 -11.38 -4.94 -2.45
N LYS A 63 -11.31 -5.86 -3.42
CA LYS A 63 -10.22 -6.84 -3.54
C LYS A 63 -9.37 -6.61 -4.77
N ASP A 64 -8.18 -7.24 -4.76
CA ASP A 64 -7.23 -7.24 -5.87
C ASP A 64 -6.69 -5.85 -6.25
N ILE A 65 -6.60 -4.95 -5.26
CA ILE A 65 -6.02 -3.61 -5.41
C ILE A 65 -4.51 -3.78 -5.62
N ASP A 66 -4.00 -3.38 -6.78
CA ASP A 66 -2.56 -3.37 -7.05
C ASP A 66 -1.82 -2.45 -6.08
N LEU A 67 -0.78 -3.00 -5.45
CA LEU A 67 0.01 -2.32 -4.45
C LEU A 67 1.48 -2.33 -4.85
N TYR A 68 2.10 -1.15 -4.85
CA TYR A 68 3.54 -0.96 -4.98
C TYR A 68 4.02 -0.02 -3.88
N SER A 69 5.09 -0.41 -3.20
CA SER A 69 5.72 0.37 -2.14
C SER A 69 7.23 0.17 -2.11
N LEU A 70 7.93 0.92 -1.27
CA LEU A 70 9.38 0.83 -1.07
C LEU A 70 9.69 0.34 0.34
N CYS A 71 10.49 -0.71 0.46
CA CYS A 71 10.98 -1.19 1.74
C CYS A 71 11.90 -0.13 2.37
N GLU A 72 11.57 0.36 3.57
CA GLU A 72 12.35 1.42 4.21
C GLU A 72 13.79 1.01 4.56
N HIS A 73 14.04 -0.28 4.74
CA HIS A 73 15.36 -0.81 5.10
C HIS A 73 16.38 -0.84 3.94
N HIS A 74 15.90 -0.97 2.70
CA HIS A 74 16.77 -1.21 1.54
C HIS A 74 16.46 -0.31 0.35
N LEU A 75 15.40 0.50 0.42
CA LEU A 75 14.87 1.30 -0.69
C LEU A 75 14.56 0.47 -1.95
N LEU A 76 14.31 -0.84 -1.77
CA LEU A 76 13.90 -1.75 -2.83
C LEU A 76 12.39 -1.93 -2.82
N PRO A 77 11.75 -2.08 -3.98
CA PRO A 77 10.31 -2.29 -4.05
C PRO A 77 9.83 -3.56 -3.34
N PHE A 78 8.64 -3.48 -2.75
CA PHE A 78 7.77 -4.63 -2.55
C PHE A 78 6.43 -4.34 -3.23
N HIS A 79 5.82 -5.37 -3.82
CA HIS A 79 4.61 -5.22 -4.62
C HIS A 79 3.70 -6.43 -4.47
N GLY A 80 2.40 -6.23 -4.69
CA GLY A 80 1.41 -7.28 -4.54
C GLY A 80 -0.01 -6.75 -4.58
N LYS A 81 -0.88 -7.33 -3.75
CA LYS A 81 -2.30 -7.02 -3.70
C LYS A 81 -2.73 -6.63 -2.30
N ALA A 82 -3.60 -5.64 -2.21
CA ALA A 82 -4.37 -5.32 -1.01
C ALA A 82 -5.84 -5.69 -1.20
N HIS A 83 -6.44 -6.15 -0.12
CA HIS A 83 -7.86 -6.43 -0.01
C HIS A 83 -8.38 -5.70 1.22
N VAL A 84 -9.42 -4.91 1.03
CA VAL A 84 -10.00 -4.05 2.06
C VAL A 84 -11.48 -4.36 2.19
N ALA A 85 -11.96 -4.52 3.42
CA ALA A 85 -13.36 -4.64 3.71
C ALA A 85 -13.75 -3.73 4.88
N TYR A 86 -15.00 -3.28 4.90
CA TYR A 86 -15.59 -2.60 6.05
C TYR A 86 -17.08 -2.93 6.16
N LEU A 87 -17.60 -2.84 7.38
CA LEU A 87 -19.03 -2.99 7.68
C LEU A 87 -19.59 -1.60 7.99
N PRO A 88 -20.36 -0.98 7.08
CA PRO A 88 -20.83 0.39 7.25
C PRO A 88 -21.70 0.57 8.50
N ALA A 89 -21.76 1.81 8.98
CA ALA A 89 -22.67 2.26 10.03
C ALA A 89 -23.40 3.52 9.56
N GLY A 90 -24.24 3.39 8.53
CA GLY A 90 -24.98 4.49 7.90
C GLY A 90 -24.13 5.44 7.03
N LYS A 91 -22.87 5.08 6.76
CA LYS A 91 -21.97 5.81 5.85
C LYS A 91 -21.20 4.84 4.96
N ILE A 92 -21.24 5.11 3.67
CA ILE A 92 -20.39 4.44 2.67
C ILE A 92 -19.45 5.45 2.02
N VAL A 93 -18.39 4.94 1.40
CA VAL A 93 -17.42 5.76 0.66
C VAL A 93 -17.34 5.31 -0.79
N GLY A 94 -17.12 6.26 -1.71
CA GLY A 94 -16.89 5.94 -3.11
C GLY A 94 -15.74 4.95 -3.30
N LEU A 95 -15.97 3.91 -4.09
CA LEU A 95 -15.03 2.80 -4.34
C LEU A 95 -13.59 3.26 -4.62
N SER A 96 -13.44 4.31 -5.44
CA SER A 96 -12.12 4.83 -5.82
C SER A 96 -11.31 5.41 -4.66
N LYS A 97 -11.95 5.82 -3.56
CA LYS A 97 -11.26 6.42 -2.41
C LYS A 97 -10.50 5.38 -1.59
N ILE A 98 -11.03 4.17 -1.48
CA ILE A 98 -10.33 3.06 -0.82
C ILE A 98 -9.01 2.77 -1.53
N MET A 99 -9.03 2.66 -2.87
CA MET A 99 -7.82 2.46 -3.68
C MET A 99 -6.83 3.63 -3.52
N ARG A 100 -7.31 4.87 -3.47
CA ARG A 100 -6.45 6.05 -3.26
C ARG A 100 -5.83 6.09 -1.88
N VAL A 101 -6.51 5.61 -0.83
CA VAL A 101 -5.93 5.50 0.51
C VAL A 101 -4.83 4.45 0.56
N VAL A 102 -5.05 3.29 -0.08
CA VAL A 102 -4.01 2.28 -0.25
C VAL A 102 -2.79 2.89 -0.94
N GLU A 103 -2.99 3.64 -2.04
CA GLU A 103 -1.89 4.31 -2.75
C GLU A 103 -1.20 5.38 -1.88
N ALA A 104 -1.94 6.21 -1.16
CA ALA A 104 -1.39 7.28 -0.32
C ALA A 104 -0.44 6.74 0.76
N PHE A 105 -0.73 5.57 1.33
CA PHE A 105 0.18 4.91 2.27
C PHE A 105 1.27 4.07 1.59
N SER A 106 0.98 3.43 0.45
CA SER A 106 1.96 2.59 -0.25
C SER A 106 3.04 3.43 -0.95
N ARG A 107 2.73 4.66 -1.38
CA ARG A 107 3.66 5.63 -1.97
C ARG A 107 4.49 6.35 -0.90
N ARG A 108 5.11 5.57 -0.01
CA ARG A 108 5.98 5.97 1.09
C ARG A 108 7.10 4.94 1.24
N LEU A 109 8.07 5.23 2.11
CA LEU A 109 8.95 4.19 2.64
C LEU A 109 8.19 3.45 3.74
N GLN A 110 8.17 2.12 3.68
CA GLN A 110 7.28 1.31 4.48
C GLN A 110 7.90 0.01 4.99
N VAL A 111 7.22 -0.50 6.02
CA VAL A 111 7.18 -1.91 6.44
C VAL A 111 5.76 -2.41 6.18
N GLN A 112 5.58 -3.63 5.65
CA GLN A 112 4.27 -4.11 5.17
C GLN A 112 3.23 -4.16 6.30
N GLU A 113 3.65 -4.53 7.50
CA GLU A 113 2.83 -4.57 8.71
C GLU A 113 2.27 -3.18 9.02
N ARG A 114 3.13 -2.15 9.01
CA ARG A 114 2.74 -0.75 9.26
C ARG A 114 1.79 -0.24 8.18
N LEU A 115 2.10 -0.52 6.92
CA LEU A 115 1.24 -0.17 5.79
C LEU A 115 -0.17 -0.76 5.95
N THR A 116 -0.25 -2.04 6.30
CA THR A 116 -1.53 -2.74 6.51
C THR A 116 -2.35 -2.10 7.62
N GLN A 117 -1.70 -1.81 8.75
CA GLN A 117 -2.34 -1.18 9.91
C GLN A 117 -2.82 0.24 9.61
N GLN A 118 -1.98 1.05 8.94
CA GLN A 118 -2.30 2.43 8.58
C GLN A 118 -3.54 2.54 7.68
N ILE A 119 -3.69 1.63 6.71
CA ILE A 119 -4.88 1.59 5.84
C ILE A 119 -6.13 1.29 6.68
N ALA A 120 -6.07 0.29 7.56
CA ALA A 120 -7.21 -0.11 8.40
C ALA A 120 -7.63 1.02 9.34
N ASP A 121 -6.67 1.62 10.05
CA ASP A 121 -6.92 2.69 11.01
C ASP A 121 -7.48 3.94 10.33
N CYS A 122 -6.95 4.32 9.16
CA CYS A 122 -7.44 5.47 8.41
C CYS A 122 -8.91 5.30 7.99
N ILE A 123 -9.30 4.09 7.56
CA ILE A 123 -10.69 3.81 7.18
C ILE A 123 -11.58 3.82 8.43
N GLN A 124 -11.12 3.21 9.52
CA GLN A 124 -11.84 3.21 10.78
C GLN A 124 -12.08 4.63 11.30
N GLU A 125 -11.06 5.49 11.27
CA GLU A 125 -11.14 6.88 11.71
C GLU A 125 -12.07 7.71 10.82
N ALA A 126 -11.93 7.61 9.50
CA ALA A 126 -12.67 8.46 8.58
C ALA A 126 -14.15 8.08 8.47
N LEU A 127 -14.48 6.79 8.49
CA LEU A 127 -15.85 6.30 8.28
C LEU A 127 -16.59 5.99 9.59
N ASN A 128 -15.85 5.68 10.66
CA ASN A 128 -16.38 5.07 11.89
C ASN A 128 -17.33 3.87 11.63
N PRO A 129 -16.89 2.87 10.83
CA PRO A 129 -17.70 1.69 10.54
C PRO A 129 -17.76 0.75 11.75
N LEU A 130 -18.64 -0.25 11.69
CA LEU A 130 -18.72 -1.32 12.71
C LEU A 130 -17.43 -2.16 12.77
N GLY A 131 -16.66 -2.17 11.69
CA GLY A 131 -15.33 -2.74 11.65
C GLY A 131 -14.68 -2.58 10.28
N VAL A 132 -13.37 -2.85 10.24
CA VAL A 132 -12.54 -2.81 9.04
C VAL A 132 -11.64 -4.04 9.03
N ALA A 133 -11.41 -4.62 7.85
CA ALA A 133 -10.36 -5.60 7.62
C ALA A 133 -9.50 -5.20 6.44
N VAL A 134 -8.19 -5.33 6.60
CA VAL A 134 -7.22 -5.16 5.52
C VAL A 134 -6.32 -6.37 5.49
N VAL A 135 -6.12 -6.96 4.31
CA VAL A 135 -5.14 -8.02 4.04
C VAL A 135 -4.23 -7.55 2.92
N VAL A 136 -2.92 -7.67 3.10
CA VAL A 136 -1.93 -7.39 2.06
C VAL A 136 -1.10 -8.65 1.84
N GLU A 137 -1.03 -9.11 0.60
CA GLU A 137 -0.08 -10.13 0.14
C GLU A 137 0.92 -9.45 -0.79
N ALA A 138 2.22 -9.51 -0.49
CA ALA A 138 3.24 -8.89 -1.33
C ALA A 138 4.55 -9.69 -1.41
N TYR A 139 5.25 -9.49 -2.52
CA TYR A 139 6.59 -9.99 -2.82
C TYR A 139 7.61 -8.89 -2.57
N HIS A 140 8.72 -9.24 -1.93
CA HIS A 140 9.73 -8.27 -1.50
C HIS A 140 11.02 -8.46 -2.30
N LEU A 141 11.39 -7.46 -3.12
CA LEU A 141 12.60 -7.57 -3.93
C LEU A 141 13.87 -7.64 -3.06
N CYS A 142 13.85 -7.07 -1.86
CA CYS A 142 14.96 -7.19 -0.91
C CYS A 142 15.27 -8.65 -0.49
N ALA A 143 14.32 -9.58 -0.62
CA ALA A 143 14.48 -11.01 -0.38
C ALA A 143 14.53 -11.85 -1.67
N ALA A 144 13.98 -11.34 -2.78
CA ALA A 144 13.95 -12.05 -4.06
C ALA A 144 15.21 -11.84 -4.90
N MET A 145 15.68 -10.59 -5.09
CA MET A 145 16.80 -10.31 -6.01
C MET A 145 18.18 -10.31 -5.34
N ARG A 146 18.21 -10.28 -4.00
CA ARG A 146 19.44 -10.29 -3.19
C ARG A 146 19.23 -11.05 -1.88
N GLY A 147 20.29 -11.22 -1.10
CA GLY A 147 20.21 -11.87 0.21
C GLY A 147 19.81 -13.34 0.07
N VAL A 148 18.66 -13.72 0.63
CA VAL A 148 18.17 -15.12 0.65
C VAL A 148 17.66 -15.64 -0.70
N GLN A 149 17.40 -14.73 -1.67
CA GLN A 149 17.05 -15.02 -3.06
C GLN A 149 15.85 -15.98 -3.25
N LYS A 150 14.76 -15.78 -2.52
CA LYS A 150 13.55 -16.62 -2.61
C LYS A 150 12.51 -15.98 -3.55
N GLN A 151 12.48 -16.41 -4.80
CA GLN A 151 11.65 -15.84 -5.85
C GLN A 151 10.14 -15.95 -5.58
N ASN A 152 9.72 -17.05 -4.96
CA ASN A 152 8.30 -17.38 -4.79
C ASN A 152 7.76 -17.05 -3.39
N ALA A 153 8.60 -16.52 -2.50
CA ALA A 153 8.17 -16.19 -1.15
C ALA A 153 7.31 -14.91 -1.17
N SER A 154 6.04 -15.04 -0.78
CA SER A 154 5.17 -13.91 -0.47
C SER A 154 5.00 -13.76 1.04
N MET A 155 4.74 -12.52 1.47
CA MET A 155 4.41 -12.18 2.84
C MET A 155 2.96 -11.73 2.89
N VAL A 156 2.20 -12.30 3.83
CA VAL A 156 0.80 -11.92 4.08
C VAL A 156 0.70 -11.24 5.45
N THR A 157 0.08 -10.06 5.48
CA THR A 157 -0.21 -9.29 6.69
C THR A 157 -1.70 -8.99 6.75
N SER A 158 -2.24 -8.83 7.96
CA SER A 158 -3.64 -8.43 8.14
C SER A 158 -3.82 -7.50 9.33
N SER A 159 -4.80 -6.59 9.24
CA SER A 159 -5.26 -5.77 10.35
C SER A 159 -6.78 -5.85 10.43
N LEU A 160 -7.31 -6.22 11.60
CA LEU A 160 -8.72 -6.50 11.84
C LEU A 160 -9.24 -5.66 13.01
N LEU A 161 -10.21 -4.79 12.71
CA LEU A 161 -10.79 -3.83 13.63
C LEU A 161 -12.30 -4.09 13.78
N GLY A 162 -12.84 -3.77 14.96
CA GLY A 162 -14.27 -3.91 15.25
C GLY A 162 -14.80 -5.32 14.98
N LYS A 163 -15.95 -5.38 14.29
CA LYS A 163 -16.67 -6.62 13.95
C LYS A 163 -15.84 -7.67 13.20
N PHE A 164 -14.78 -7.30 12.48
CA PHE A 164 -13.92 -8.27 11.81
C PHE A 164 -13.03 -9.09 12.76
N ARG A 165 -13.03 -8.78 14.08
CA ARG A 165 -12.45 -9.66 15.10
C ARG A 165 -13.34 -10.87 15.40
N ASP A 166 -14.64 -10.77 15.12
CA ASP A 166 -15.59 -11.86 15.26
C ASP A 166 -15.31 -12.93 14.19
N ARG A 167 -15.36 -14.21 14.59
CA ARG A 167 -14.94 -15.33 13.74
C ARG A 167 -15.78 -15.44 12.46
N ALA A 168 -17.10 -15.29 12.57
CA ALA A 168 -18.01 -15.45 11.44
C ALA A 168 -17.75 -14.39 10.35
N THR A 169 -17.77 -13.11 10.73
CA THR A 169 -17.47 -11.98 9.83
C THR A 169 -16.08 -12.09 9.22
N ARG A 170 -15.07 -12.49 10.01
CA ARG A 170 -13.72 -12.73 9.49
C ARG A 170 -13.70 -13.84 8.44
N GLN A 171 -14.38 -14.95 8.69
CA GLN A 171 -14.39 -16.09 7.77
C GLN A 171 -15.09 -15.75 6.46
N GLU A 172 -16.19 -15.00 6.52
CA GLU A 172 -16.89 -14.48 5.34
C GLU A 172 -15.94 -13.63 4.48
N PHE A 173 -15.29 -12.62 5.07
CA PHE A 173 -14.29 -11.81 4.36
C PHE A 173 -13.17 -12.65 3.72
N MET A 174 -12.60 -13.58 4.48
CA MET A 174 -11.54 -14.46 3.98
C MET A 174 -12.01 -15.33 2.81
N SER A 175 -13.29 -15.71 2.77
CA SER A 175 -13.87 -16.45 1.64
C SER A 175 -13.96 -15.62 0.36
N PHE A 176 -14.23 -14.31 0.46
CA PHE A 176 -14.30 -13.42 -0.70
C PHE A 176 -12.94 -13.14 -1.36
N ILE A 177 -11.86 -13.15 -0.58
CA ILE A 177 -10.51 -12.81 -1.04
C ILE A 177 -9.66 -14.04 -1.37
N LYS A 178 -10.14 -15.24 -1.07
CA LYS A 178 -9.45 -16.48 -1.44
C LYS A 178 -9.37 -16.56 -2.97
N LYS A 179 -8.17 -16.80 -3.50
CA LYS A 179 -7.99 -17.10 -4.93
C LYS A 179 -8.71 -18.41 -5.23
N GLY A 180 -9.57 -18.40 -6.26
CA GLY A 180 -10.14 -19.61 -6.84
C GLY A 180 -9.08 -20.44 -7.55
#